data_AF-A0AAU3NV22-F1
#
_entry.id   AF-A0AAU3NV22-F1
#
_cell.length_a   1.000
_cell.length_b   1.000
_cell.length_c   1.000
_cell.angle_alpha   90.00
_cell.angle_beta   90.00
_cell.angle_gamma   90.00
#
_symmetry.space_group_name_H-M   'P 1'
#
loop_
_entity.id
_entity.type
_entity.pdbx_description
1 polymer ?
#
loop_
_entity_poly.entity_id
_entity_poly.type
_entity_poly.pdbx_seq_one_letter_code
_entity_poly.pdbx_strand_id
1 'polypeptide(L)'
;MLTIALGTYQTFPTDEYGKSTAGWRPGLTDEEVYEAGRGRWRLGTRADRERYALFTAKGIVVLAVRIDSITAADPDGRRTINGTVLKPGDPMYDKYVGSDAPVGKSQNPVQYVDSPFDRTLCACGCGSETPSGRSFIAGHDQRAIHDRISKVGGVVPFLDWFDKTWNEAG
;
A
#
# COMPACT_ATOMS: atom_id res chain seq x y z
N MET A 1 -3.27 -3.68 2.44
CA MET A 1 -3.00 -2.44 3.20
C MET A 1 -1.68 -2.50 3.94
N LEU A 2 -1.11 -1.34 4.29
CA LEU A 2 0.08 -1.22 5.13
C LEU A 2 -0.25 -0.77 6.56
N THR A 3 0.52 -1.22 7.53
CA THR A 3 0.41 -0.79 8.94
C THR A 3 1.75 -0.23 9.39
N ILE A 4 1.73 0.93 10.04
CA ILE A 4 2.91 1.64 10.52
C ILE A 4 2.82 1.81 12.03
N ALA A 5 3.78 1.25 12.76
CA ALA A 5 3.91 1.44 14.19
C ALA A 5 4.62 2.76 14.49
N LEU A 6 3.94 3.65 15.21
CA LEU A 6 4.46 4.91 15.69
C LEU A 6 5.14 4.72 17.05
N GLY A 7 6.32 5.31 17.18
CA GLY A 7 7.04 5.43 18.44
C GLY A 7 6.45 6.51 19.34
N THR A 8 7.16 6.80 20.44
CA THR A 8 6.82 7.90 21.35
C THR A 8 6.84 9.24 20.61
N TYR A 9 5.85 10.08 20.87
CA TYR A 9 5.80 11.43 20.31
C TYR A 9 7.03 12.25 20.70
N GLN A 10 7.60 12.94 19.73
CA GLN A 10 8.72 13.84 19.89
C GLN A 10 8.59 15.03 18.94
N THR A 11 9.15 16.16 19.37
CA THR A 11 9.29 17.38 18.58
C THR A 11 10.76 17.69 18.37
N PHE A 12 11.13 18.21 17.22
CA PHE A 12 12.50 18.59 16.87
C PHE A 12 12.47 19.82 15.95
N PRO A 13 13.60 20.55 15.81
CA PRO A 13 13.70 21.62 14.82
C PRO A 13 13.33 21.12 13.43
N THR A 14 12.69 21.97 12.61
CA THR A 14 12.28 21.59 11.26
C THR A 14 13.46 21.05 10.46
N ASP A 15 13.35 19.81 10.00
CA ASP A 15 14.36 19.17 9.17
C ASP A 15 14.29 19.61 7.70
N GLU A 16 15.23 19.13 6.89
CA GLU A 16 15.30 19.42 5.45
C GLU A 16 14.07 18.92 4.65
N TYR A 17 13.21 18.09 5.26
CA TYR A 17 11.98 17.57 4.68
C TYR A 17 10.74 18.29 5.21
N GLY A 18 10.92 19.40 5.95
CA GLY A 18 9.84 20.20 6.51
C GLY A 18 9.13 19.54 7.68
N LYS A 19 9.76 18.56 8.35
CA LYS A 19 9.19 17.85 9.51
C LYS A 19 9.77 18.37 10.81
N SER A 20 8.89 18.52 11.81
CA SER A 20 9.26 18.97 13.16
C SER A 20 8.67 18.08 14.26
N THR A 21 7.95 17.02 13.87
CA THR A 21 7.29 16.09 14.80
C THR A 21 7.36 14.66 14.28
N ALA A 22 7.37 13.69 15.18
CA ALA A 22 7.26 12.27 14.87
C ALA A 22 6.64 11.49 16.04
N GLY A 23 6.06 10.33 15.75
CA GLY A 23 5.50 9.44 16.77
C GLY A 23 4.09 9.82 17.21
N TRP A 24 3.64 9.26 18.33
CA TRP A 24 2.27 9.42 18.82
C TRP A 24 2.20 9.58 20.34
N ARG A 25 1.23 10.37 20.80
CA ARG A 25 0.82 10.50 22.20
C ARG A 25 -0.71 10.62 22.29
N PRO A 26 -1.33 10.28 23.44
CA PRO A 26 -2.74 10.56 23.65
C PRO A 26 -3.08 12.05 23.47
N GLY A 27 -4.26 12.32 22.91
CA GLY A 27 -4.80 13.66 22.72
C GLY A 27 -4.33 14.40 21.46
N LEU A 28 -3.58 13.75 20.57
CA LEU A 28 -3.39 14.28 19.21
C LEU A 28 -4.66 14.12 18.39
N THR A 29 -4.97 15.12 17.59
CA THR A 29 -5.98 15.07 16.52
C THR A 29 -5.52 14.15 15.39
N ASP A 30 -6.45 13.65 14.58
CA ASP A 30 -6.13 12.79 13.44
C ASP A 30 -5.12 13.46 12.48
N GLU A 31 -5.25 14.77 12.27
CA GLU A 31 -4.37 15.57 11.43
C GLU A 31 -2.96 15.67 12.03
N GLU A 32 -2.85 15.84 13.35
CA GLU A 32 -1.55 15.83 14.04
C GLU A 32 -0.90 14.44 13.99
N VAL A 33 -1.68 13.37 14.17
CA VAL A 33 -1.19 11.99 14.01
C VAL A 33 -0.74 11.75 12.58
N TYR A 34 -1.48 12.25 11.59
CA TYR A 34 -1.12 12.14 10.18
C TYR A 34 0.16 12.89 9.89
N GLU A 35 0.31 14.14 10.35
CA GLU A 35 1.53 14.91 10.12
C GLU A 35 2.76 14.29 10.79
N ALA A 36 2.62 13.79 12.02
CA ALA A 36 3.70 13.09 12.72
C ALA A 36 3.98 11.68 12.14
N GLY A 37 2.97 11.03 11.57
CA GLY A 37 3.03 9.65 11.10
C GLY A 37 3.40 9.49 9.62
N ARG A 38 3.01 10.42 8.75
CA ARG A 38 3.18 10.30 7.28
C ARG A 38 4.63 10.34 6.80
N GLY A 39 5.58 10.54 7.71
CA GLY A 39 7.01 10.81 7.48
C GLY A 39 7.77 9.77 6.65
N ARG A 40 9.09 9.69 6.88
CA ARG A 40 10.02 8.97 6.00
C ARG A 40 10.18 7.49 6.40
N TRP A 41 9.54 6.59 5.65
CA TRP A 41 9.54 5.15 5.93
C TRP A 41 10.31 4.35 4.88
N ARG A 42 10.94 3.24 5.29
CA ARG A 42 11.48 2.26 4.33
C ARG A 42 10.34 1.38 3.81
N LEU A 43 9.78 1.75 2.66
CA LEU A 43 8.68 1.05 2.02
C LEU A 43 9.18 0.23 0.83
N GLY A 44 8.82 -1.04 0.79
CA GLY A 44 9.11 -1.93 -0.35
C GLY A 44 8.15 -1.70 -1.52
N THR A 45 8.42 -2.33 -2.65
CA THR A 45 7.62 -2.22 -3.90
C THR A 45 6.15 -2.64 -3.74
N ARG A 46 5.84 -3.47 -2.73
CA ARG A 46 4.44 -3.82 -2.39
C ARG A 46 3.61 -2.59 -2.04
N ALA A 47 4.21 -1.59 -1.38
CA ALA A 47 3.51 -0.38 -0.94
C ALA A 47 2.84 0.38 -2.09
N ASP A 48 3.40 0.32 -3.30
CA ASP A 48 2.88 1.00 -4.50
C ASP A 48 1.51 0.49 -4.95
N ARG A 49 1.08 -0.64 -4.39
CA ARG A 49 -0.18 -1.32 -4.74
C ARG A 49 -1.17 -1.34 -3.59
N GLU A 50 -0.83 -0.75 -2.45
CA GLU A 50 -1.71 -0.67 -1.29
C GLU A 50 -2.56 0.60 -1.37
N ARG A 51 -3.86 0.49 -1.06
CA ARG A 51 -4.77 1.66 -1.08
C ARG A 51 -4.93 2.32 0.27
N TYR A 52 -4.52 1.65 1.35
CA TYR A 52 -4.73 2.11 2.71
C TYR A 52 -3.49 1.94 3.59
N ALA A 53 -3.34 2.90 4.51
CA ALA A 53 -2.37 2.90 5.59
C ALA A 53 -3.07 3.00 6.94
N LEU A 54 -2.71 2.13 7.88
CA LEU A 54 -3.10 2.26 9.28
C LEU A 54 -1.89 2.70 10.09
N PHE A 55 -2.04 3.71 10.92
CA PHE A 55 -1.05 4.04 11.95
C PHE A 55 -1.47 3.42 13.26
N THR A 56 -0.50 2.79 13.93
CA THR A 56 -0.72 2.10 15.19
C THR A 56 0.20 2.68 16.25
N ALA A 57 -0.28 2.77 17.48
CA ALA A 57 0.54 3.17 18.61
C ALA A 57 0.10 2.36 19.83
N LYS A 58 1.05 1.89 20.63
CA LYS A 58 0.76 1.08 21.84
C LYS A 58 -0.19 -0.10 21.60
N GLY A 59 -0.15 -0.70 20.41
CA GLY A 59 -0.95 -1.87 20.04
C GLY A 59 -2.37 -1.56 19.55
N ILE A 60 -2.77 -0.29 19.46
CA ILE A 60 -4.07 0.11 18.92
C ILE A 60 -3.90 0.87 17.60
N VAL A 61 -4.89 0.80 16.72
CA VAL A 61 -4.95 1.65 15.53
C VAL A 61 -5.43 3.04 15.92
N VAL A 62 -4.61 4.05 15.64
CA VAL A 62 -4.88 5.44 16.02
C VAL A 62 -5.26 6.33 14.83
N LEU A 63 -5.04 5.86 13.60
CA LEU A 63 -5.39 6.59 12.39
C LEU A 63 -5.52 5.64 11.20
N ALA A 64 -6.48 5.90 10.32
CA ALA A 64 -6.62 5.24 9.04
C ALA A 64 -6.55 6.28 7.91
N VAL A 65 -5.81 5.97 6.85
CA VAL A 65 -5.55 6.87 5.72
C VAL A 65 -5.76 6.11 4.41
N ARG A 66 -6.47 6.73 3.46
CA ARG A 66 -6.44 6.30 2.06
C ARG A 66 -5.21 6.89 1.40
N ILE A 67 -4.40 6.04 0.79
CA ILE A 67 -3.16 6.43 0.12
C ILE A 67 -3.54 7.03 -1.24
N ASP A 68 -3.17 8.28 -1.44
CA ASP A 68 -3.36 8.98 -2.72
C ASP A 68 -2.08 8.88 -3.56
N SER A 69 -0.91 8.94 -2.92
CA SER A 69 0.39 8.68 -3.55
C SER A 69 1.46 8.30 -2.53
N ILE A 70 2.55 7.70 -3.00
CA ILE A 70 3.77 7.49 -2.22
C ILE A 70 4.92 8.12 -2.99
N THR A 71 5.73 8.94 -2.33
CA THR A 71 6.86 9.61 -2.99
C THR A 71 7.86 8.60 -3.55
N ALA A 72 8.67 9.06 -4.50
CA ALA A 72 9.92 8.40 -4.83
C ALA A 72 10.81 8.28 -3.58
N ALA A 73 11.76 7.35 -3.63
CA ALA A 73 12.75 7.19 -2.59
C ALA A 73 13.68 8.41 -2.55
N ASP A 74 13.87 8.97 -1.37
CA ASP A 74 14.90 9.98 -1.10
C ASP A 74 16.31 9.35 -1.03
N PRO A 75 17.39 10.13 -0.84
CA PRO A 75 18.76 9.61 -0.80
C PRO A 75 19.01 8.50 0.25
N ASP A 76 18.20 8.43 1.32
CA ASP A 76 18.31 7.38 2.35
C ASP A 76 17.43 6.15 2.03
N GLY A 77 16.82 6.12 0.85
CA GLY A 77 15.91 5.06 0.42
C GLY A 77 14.56 5.11 1.13
N ARG A 78 14.19 6.24 1.73
CA ARG A 78 12.92 6.39 2.46
C ARG A 78 11.87 7.09 1.61
N ARG A 79 10.62 6.83 1.93
CA ARG A 79 9.43 7.22 1.15
C ARG A 79 8.38 7.78 2.09
N THR A 80 7.63 8.76 1.61
CA THR A 80 6.58 9.47 2.36
C THR A 80 5.22 9.08 1.79
N ILE A 81 4.25 8.85 2.68
CA ILE A 81 2.87 8.57 2.28
C ILE A 81 2.13 9.89 2.19
N ASN A 82 1.46 10.13 1.07
CA ASN A 82 0.50 11.21 0.93
C ASN A 82 -0.89 10.58 0.76
N GLY A 83 -1.84 11.04 1.55
CA GLY A 83 -3.14 10.45 1.59
C GLY A 83 -4.18 11.34 2.28
N THR A 84 -5.40 10.84 2.22
CA THR A 84 -6.56 11.44 2.86
C THR A 84 -6.86 10.70 4.15
N VAL A 85 -6.91 11.42 5.27
CA VAL A 85 -7.36 10.89 6.57
C VAL A 85 -8.82 10.43 6.46
N LEU A 86 -9.08 9.19 6.84
CA LEU A 86 -10.44 8.64 6.89
C LEU A 86 -11.13 9.06 8.18
N LYS A 87 -12.45 9.20 8.11
CA LYS A 87 -13.30 9.72 9.20
C LYS A 87 -14.43 8.75 9.52
N PRO A 88 -15.11 8.89 10.68
CA PRO A 88 -16.27 8.06 11.02
C PRO A 88 -17.29 7.98 9.87
N GLY A 89 -17.80 6.77 9.61
CA GLY A 89 -18.67 6.45 8.48
C GLY A 89 -17.92 5.87 7.26
N ASP A 90 -16.60 5.92 7.23
CA ASP A 90 -15.80 5.13 6.29
C ASP A 90 -15.60 3.70 6.84
N PRO A 91 -15.87 2.63 6.07
CA PRO A 91 -15.74 1.25 6.54
C PRO A 91 -14.35 0.87 7.06
N MET A 92 -13.28 1.46 6.52
CA MET A 92 -11.92 1.23 7.02
C MET A 92 -11.70 1.92 8.37
N TYR A 93 -12.23 3.13 8.54
CA TYR A 93 -12.17 3.83 9.82
C TYR A 93 -12.94 3.05 10.87
N ASP A 94 -14.23 2.78 10.60
CA ASP A 94 -15.16 2.18 11.56
C ASP A 94 -14.73 0.77 11.99
N LYS A 95 -14.02 0.05 11.12
CA LYS A 95 -13.49 -1.28 11.46
C LYS A 95 -12.25 -1.22 12.34
N TYR A 96 -11.32 -0.31 12.04
CA TYR A 96 -9.97 -0.41 12.57
C TYR A 96 -9.66 0.63 13.63
N VAL A 97 -10.05 1.89 13.46
CA VAL A 97 -9.63 2.96 14.37
C VAL A 97 -10.20 2.72 15.77
N GLY A 98 -9.33 2.79 16.78
CA GLY A 98 -9.66 2.48 18.18
C GLY A 98 -9.61 0.99 18.56
N SER A 99 -9.48 0.09 17.57
CA SER A 99 -9.35 -1.36 17.80
C SER A 99 -7.88 -1.77 17.93
N ASP A 100 -7.67 -3.02 18.36
CA ASP A 100 -6.35 -3.64 18.37
C ASP A 100 -5.72 -3.64 16.97
N ALA A 101 -4.41 -3.42 16.91
CA ALA A 101 -3.65 -3.48 15.67
C ALA A 101 -3.79 -4.86 15.03
N PRO A 102 -4.06 -4.94 13.71
CA PRO A 102 -4.23 -6.22 13.01
C PRO A 102 -2.91 -6.97 12.77
N VAL A 103 -1.85 -6.60 13.50
CA VAL A 103 -0.50 -7.14 13.41
C VAL A 103 0.08 -7.33 14.81
N GLY A 104 0.88 -8.38 14.98
CA GLY A 104 1.65 -8.60 16.21
C GLY A 104 2.86 -7.67 16.33
N LYS A 105 3.48 -7.68 17.51
CA LYS A 105 4.70 -6.90 17.78
C LYS A 105 5.83 -7.30 16.81
N SER A 106 6.43 -6.30 16.16
CA SER A 106 7.53 -6.47 15.21
C SER A 106 8.60 -5.41 15.47
N GLN A 107 9.86 -5.76 15.20
CA GLN A 107 10.97 -4.79 15.20
C GLN A 107 10.92 -3.86 13.98
N ASN A 108 10.36 -4.34 12.86
CA ASN A 108 10.09 -3.50 11.71
C ASN A 108 8.76 -2.77 11.93
N PRO A 109 8.74 -1.43 11.96
CA PRO A 109 7.51 -0.67 12.17
C PRO A 109 6.56 -0.75 10.97
N VAL A 110 7.04 -1.14 9.77
CA VAL A 110 6.20 -1.28 8.57
C VAL A 110 5.85 -2.74 8.37
N GLN A 111 4.55 -3.05 8.36
CA GLN A 111 4.02 -4.38 8.09
C GLN A 111 2.91 -4.30 7.03
N TYR A 112 2.63 -5.45 6.39
CA TYR A 112 1.60 -5.55 5.35
C TYR A 112 0.54 -6.55 5.76
N VAL A 113 -0.72 -6.15 5.61
CA VAL A 113 -1.88 -6.95 5.97
C VAL A 113 -2.87 -6.97 4.82
N ASP A 114 -3.46 -8.12 4.56
CA ASP A 114 -4.53 -8.23 3.59
C ASP A 114 -5.80 -7.60 4.18
N SER A 115 -6.30 -6.54 3.54
CA SER A 115 -7.53 -5.87 3.97
C SER A 115 -8.72 -6.38 3.16
N PRO A 116 -9.88 -6.63 3.80
CA PRO A 116 -11.09 -6.97 3.07
C PRO A 116 -11.62 -5.80 2.21
N PHE A 117 -11.18 -4.57 2.50
CA PHE A 117 -11.56 -3.37 1.76
C PHE A 117 -10.54 -3.00 0.68
N ASP A 118 -9.44 -3.74 0.61
CA ASP A 118 -8.37 -3.53 -0.36
C ASP A 118 -8.39 -4.68 -1.37
N ARG A 119 -9.42 -4.65 -2.24
CA ARG A 119 -9.71 -5.65 -3.28
C ARG A 119 -9.65 -5.01 -4.66
N THR A 120 -9.04 -5.71 -5.60
CA THR A 120 -9.02 -5.36 -7.03
C THR A 120 -9.58 -6.51 -7.85
N LEU A 121 -10.09 -6.24 -9.05
CA LEU A 121 -10.50 -7.31 -9.94
C LEU A 121 -9.28 -8.06 -10.48
N CYS A 122 -9.40 -9.38 -10.60
CA CYS A 122 -8.37 -10.22 -11.18
C CYS A 122 -8.14 -9.83 -12.65
N ALA A 123 -6.89 -9.49 -12.99
CA ALA A 123 -6.48 -9.05 -14.32
C ALA A 123 -6.64 -10.13 -15.41
N CYS A 124 -6.92 -11.39 -15.04
CA CYS A 124 -7.29 -12.40 -16.03
C CYS A 124 -8.63 -12.10 -16.72
N GLY A 125 -9.50 -11.29 -16.09
CA GLY A 125 -10.82 -10.92 -16.60
C GLY A 125 -11.98 -11.79 -16.09
N CYS A 126 -11.77 -12.65 -15.09
CA CYS A 126 -12.82 -13.55 -14.58
C CYS A 126 -13.86 -12.88 -13.66
N GLY A 127 -13.70 -11.58 -13.34
CA GLY A 127 -14.58 -10.85 -12.45
C GLY A 127 -14.41 -11.14 -10.95
N SER A 128 -13.57 -12.11 -10.58
CA SER A 128 -13.25 -12.40 -9.18
C SER A 128 -12.26 -11.38 -8.60
N GLU A 129 -12.35 -11.13 -7.29
CA GLU A 129 -11.47 -10.20 -6.59
C GLU A 129 -10.14 -10.85 -6.14
N THR A 130 -9.08 -10.05 -6.12
CA THR A 130 -7.78 -10.34 -5.53
C THR A 130 -7.54 -9.43 -4.33
N PRO A 131 -6.78 -9.86 -3.32
CA PRO A 131 -6.19 -8.94 -2.35
C PRO A 131 -5.36 -7.87 -3.07
N SER A 132 -5.34 -6.66 -2.51
CA SER A 132 -4.46 -5.58 -2.93
C SER A 132 -3.01 -6.02 -2.97
N GLY A 133 -2.25 -5.44 -3.89
CA GLY A 133 -0.89 -5.91 -4.17
C GLY A 133 -0.79 -7.07 -5.17
N ARG A 134 -1.90 -7.76 -5.49
CA ARG A 134 -1.91 -8.88 -6.44
C ARG A 134 -2.82 -8.60 -7.64
N SER A 135 -2.25 -8.68 -8.84
CA SER A 135 -3.02 -8.55 -10.08
C SER A 135 -3.79 -9.83 -10.44
N PHE A 136 -3.33 -10.99 -9.96
CA PHE A 136 -3.91 -12.30 -10.30
C PHE A 136 -4.24 -13.11 -9.05
N ILE A 137 -5.31 -13.88 -9.14
CA ILE A 137 -5.52 -15.04 -8.26
C ILE A 137 -4.40 -16.05 -8.58
N ALA A 138 -3.96 -16.84 -7.61
CA ALA A 138 -2.90 -17.81 -7.82
C ALA A 138 -3.20 -18.71 -9.04
N GLY A 139 -2.27 -18.77 -10.00
CA GLY A 139 -2.38 -19.54 -11.25
C GLY A 139 -3.24 -18.89 -12.35
N HIS A 140 -3.96 -17.79 -12.08
CA HIS A 140 -4.75 -17.11 -13.09
C HIS A 140 -3.91 -16.29 -14.07
N ASP A 141 -2.69 -15.93 -13.71
CA ASP A 141 -1.70 -15.32 -14.61
C ASP A 141 -1.32 -16.29 -15.74
N GLN A 142 -0.97 -17.52 -15.40
CA GLN A 142 -0.63 -18.55 -16.37
C GLN A 142 -1.85 -18.92 -17.25
N ARG A 143 -3.03 -19.07 -16.66
CA ARG A 143 -4.25 -19.29 -17.43
C ARG A 143 -4.51 -18.14 -18.40
N ALA A 144 -4.43 -16.89 -17.92
CA ALA A 144 -4.71 -15.71 -18.71
C ALA A 144 -3.80 -15.58 -19.94
N ILE A 145 -2.51 -15.86 -19.80
CA ILE A 145 -1.57 -15.77 -20.93
C ILE A 145 -1.79 -16.92 -21.91
N HIS A 146 -2.03 -18.15 -21.44
CA HIS A 146 -2.33 -19.29 -22.30
C HIS A 146 -3.64 -19.09 -23.09
N ASP A 147 -4.70 -18.59 -22.46
CA ASP A 147 -5.97 -18.30 -23.14
C ASP A 147 -5.79 -17.32 -24.32
N ARG A 148 -4.91 -16.33 -24.15
CA ARG A 148 -4.60 -15.33 -25.19
C ARG A 148 -3.72 -15.93 -26.29
N ILE A 149 -2.72 -16.73 -25.92
CA ILE A 149 -1.89 -17.48 -26.87
C ILE A 149 -2.76 -18.39 -27.75
N SER A 150 -3.73 -19.11 -27.17
CA SER A 150 -4.64 -19.96 -27.92
C SER A 150 -5.49 -19.18 -28.93
N LYS A 151 -5.91 -17.95 -28.62
CA LYS A 151 -6.65 -17.10 -29.56
C LYS A 151 -5.84 -16.66 -30.77
N VAL A 152 -4.52 -16.56 -30.63
CA VAL A 152 -3.59 -16.19 -31.71
C VAL A 152 -3.20 -17.42 -32.56
N GLY A 153 -3.62 -18.64 -32.17
CA GLY A 153 -3.33 -19.88 -32.90
C GLY A 153 -2.25 -20.74 -32.24
N GLY A 154 -1.83 -20.42 -31.01
CA GLY A 154 -0.81 -21.17 -30.27
C GLY A 154 0.48 -20.36 -30.07
N VAL A 155 1.48 -21.00 -29.47
CA VAL A 155 2.70 -20.32 -29.01
C VAL A 155 3.51 -19.71 -30.16
N VAL A 156 3.74 -20.46 -31.25
CA VAL A 156 4.53 -19.96 -32.39
C VAL A 156 3.87 -18.73 -33.04
N PRO A 157 2.58 -18.76 -33.43
CA PRO A 157 1.90 -17.57 -33.94
C PRO A 157 1.90 -16.37 -32.96
N PHE A 158 1.84 -16.63 -31.66
CA PHE A 158 1.92 -15.56 -30.66
C PHE A 158 3.30 -14.89 -30.64
N LEU A 159 4.38 -15.68 -30.70
CA LEU A 159 5.75 -15.15 -30.78
C LEU A 159 5.96 -14.35 -32.07
N ASP A 160 5.54 -14.89 -33.21
CA ASP A 160 5.64 -14.19 -34.50
C ASP A 160 4.91 -12.84 -34.48
N TRP A 161 3.71 -12.81 -33.88
CA TRP A 161 2.96 -11.57 -33.69
C TRP A 161 3.66 -10.61 -32.73
N PHE A 162 4.18 -11.11 -31.59
CA PHE A 162 4.87 -10.29 -30.59
C PHE A 162 6.11 -9.64 -31.21
N ASP A 163 6.99 -10.42 -31.83
CA ASP A 163 8.22 -9.94 -32.45
C ASP A 163 7.91 -8.93 -33.55
N LYS A 164 6.92 -9.20 -34.42
CA LYS A 164 6.48 -8.23 -35.43
C LYS A 164 5.98 -6.92 -34.84
N THR A 165 5.25 -6.99 -33.72
CA THR A 165 4.63 -5.82 -33.08
C THR A 165 5.64 -4.99 -32.27
N TRP A 166 6.65 -5.64 -31.69
CA TRP A 166 7.59 -5.00 -30.76
C TRP A 166 8.96 -4.67 -31.36
N ASN A 167 9.17 -4.92 -32.65
CA ASN A 167 10.41 -4.63 -33.38
C ASN A 167 10.66 -3.14 -33.72
N GLU A 168 9.96 -2.17 -33.10
CA GLU A 168 10.18 -0.72 -33.30
C GLU A 168 10.52 0.06 -32.02
N ALA A 169 11.20 -0.56 -31.05
CA ALA A 169 11.78 0.19 -29.93
C ALA A 169 13.12 -0.42 -29.48
N GLY A 170 14.14 -0.27 -30.32
CA GLY A 170 15.56 -0.41 -29.99
C GLY A 170 16.30 0.85 -30.39
#